data_AF-A0A2M7KYV4-F1
#
_entry.id   AF-A0A2M7KYV4-F1
#
_cell.length_a   1.000
_cell.length_b   1.000
_cell.length_c   1.000
_cell.angle_alpha   90.00
_cell.angle_beta   90.00
_cell.angle_gamma   90.00
#
_symmetry.space_group_name_H-M   'P 1'
#
loop_
_entity.id
_entity.type
_entity.pdbx_description
1 polymer ?
#
loop_
_entity_poly.entity_id
_entity_poly.type
_entity_poly.pdbx_seq_one_letter_code
_entity_poly.pdbx_strand_id
1 'polypeptide(L)'
;MSITVLHEPRVTEQEQRDFRWLMDHLPDLTVRYPDKWVAVCNEEVAATAAGGEEASRLARQVKGADSRPVIHFVEGGAYVY
;
A
#
# COMPACT_ATOMS: atom_id res chain seq x y z
N MET A 1 -6.72 -17.00 35.01
CA MET A 1 -7.20 -16.04 33.99
C MET A 1 -6.03 -15.75 33.06
N SER A 2 -6.00 -16.39 31.89
CA SER A 2 -4.95 -16.15 30.90
C SER A 2 -5.31 -14.88 30.12
N ILE A 3 -4.51 -13.83 30.29
CA ILE A 3 -4.62 -12.61 29.48
C ILE A 3 -3.99 -12.93 28.13
N THR A 4 -4.82 -13.20 27.12
CA THR A 4 -4.37 -13.27 25.73
C THR A 4 -4.00 -11.85 25.32
N VAL A 5 -2.72 -11.51 25.44
CA VAL A 5 -2.17 -10.28 24.85
C VAL A 5 -2.31 -10.45 23.35
N LEU A 6 -3.28 -9.76 22.75
CA LEU A 6 -3.39 -9.62 21.31
C LEU A 6 -2.10 -8.91 20.86
N HIS A 7 -1.17 -9.67 20.30
CA HIS A 7 0.05 -9.13 19.72
C HIS A 7 -0.35 -8.30 18.52
N GLU A 8 -0.50 -6.99 18.70
CA GLU A 8 -0.62 -6.04 17.60
C GLU A 8 0.55 -6.31 16.64
N PRO A 9 0.32 -6.68 15.37
CA PRO A 9 1.42 -7.00 14.47
C PRO A 9 2.20 -5.72 14.21
N ARG A 10 3.35 -5.58 14.90
CA ARG A 10 4.27 -4.46 14.73
C ARG A 10 4.54 -4.29 13.23
N VAL A 11 4.43 -3.05 12.76
CA VAL A 11 4.79 -2.69 11.38
C VAL A 11 6.23 -3.12 11.15
N THR A 12 6.42 -3.98 10.15
CA THR A 12 7.73 -4.51 9.81
C THR A 12 8.62 -3.42 9.22
N GLU A 13 9.94 -3.63 9.26
CA GLU A 13 10.89 -2.71 8.61
C GLU A 13 10.63 -2.61 7.09
N GLN A 14 10.15 -3.68 6.46
CA GLN A 14 9.77 -3.66 5.05
C GLN A 14 8.55 -2.78 4.79
N GLU A 15 7.50 -2.87 5.60
CA GLU A 15 6.33 -1.99 5.45
C GLU A 15 6.70 -0.51 5.62
N GLN A 16 7.67 -0.20 6.48
CA GLN A 16 8.19 1.17 6.61
C GLN A 16 8.97 1.63 5.37
N ARG A 17 9.78 0.74 4.78
CA ARG A 17 10.47 1.02 3.51
C ARG A 17 9.48 1.25 2.37
N ASP A 18 8.49 0.37 2.25
CA ASP A 18 7.44 0.46 1.22
C ASP A 18 6.64 1.75 1.37
N PHE A 19 6.32 2.14 2.61
CA PHE A 19 5.66 3.42 2.88
C PHE A 19 6.54 4.62 2.51
N ARG A 20 7.83 4.61 2.87
CA ARG A 20 8.74 5.70 2.50
C ARG A 20 8.88 5.81 0.98
N TRP A 21 9.08 4.70 0.29
CA TRP A 21 9.13 4.65 -1.16
C TRP A 21 7.85 5.22 -1.79
N LEU A 22 6.68 4.84 -1.26
CA LEU A 22 5.39 5.35 -1.72
C LEU A 22 5.30 6.87 -1.60
N MET A 23 5.72 7.43 -0.47
CA MET A 23 5.70 8.88 -0.25
C MET A 23 6.67 9.61 -1.18
N ASP A 24 7.86 9.06 -1.39
CA ASP A 24 8.87 9.63 -2.30
C ASP A 24 8.39 9.63 -3.76
N HIS A 25 7.55 8.67 -4.15
CA HIS A 25 7.00 8.53 -5.50
C HIS A 25 5.56 9.02 -5.63
N LEU A 26 4.97 9.58 -4.56
CA LEU A 26 3.56 9.98 -4.55
C LEU A 26 3.21 10.94 -5.69
N PRO A 27 4.02 11.97 -6.03
CA PRO A 27 3.73 12.85 -7.17
C PRO A 27 3.61 12.09 -8.50
N ASP A 28 4.49 11.11 -8.74
CA ASP A 28 4.45 10.28 -9.95
C ASP A 28 3.23 9.34 -9.94
N LEU A 29 2.90 8.78 -8.77
CA LEU A 29 1.74 7.92 -8.61
C LEU A 29 0.44 8.69 -8.84
N THR A 30 0.34 9.95 -8.41
CA THR A 30 -0.80 10.83 -8.70
C THR A 30 -1.02 11.03 -10.20
N VAL A 31 0.04 11.19 -10.97
CA VAL A 31 -0.07 11.35 -12.43
C VAL A 31 -0.44 10.04 -13.12
N ARG A 32 0.13 8.91 -12.68
CA ARG A 32 -0.04 7.61 -13.35
C ARG A 32 -1.31 6.87 -12.94
N TYR A 33 -1.72 7.02 -11.69
CA TYR A 33 -2.83 6.29 -11.07
C TYR A 33 -3.78 7.23 -10.32
N PRO A 34 -4.29 8.29 -10.95
CA PRO A 34 -5.26 9.17 -10.30
C PRO A 34 -6.52 8.39 -9.93
N ASP A 35 -7.08 8.71 -8.76
CA ASP A 35 -8.31 8.13 -8.22
C ASP A 35 -8.29 6.61 -8.10
N LYS A 36 -7.12 6.05 -7.82
CA LYS A 36 -6.91 4.61 -7.65
C LYS A 36 -6.30 4.29 -6.31
N TRP A 37 -6.67 3.12 -5.81
CA TRP A 37 -5.94 2.46 -4.73
C TRP A 37 -4.70 1.81 -5.31
N VAL A 38 -3.55 2.14 -4.73
CA VAL A 38 -2.24 1.59 -5.08
C VAL A 38 -1.78 0.71 -3.94
N ALA A 39 -1.33 -0.50 -4.27
CA ALA A 39 -0.73 -1.43 -3.35
C ALA A 39 0.77 -1.54 -3.64
N VAL A 40 1.59 -1.20 -2.65
CA VAL A 40 3.06 -1.25 -2.74
C VAL A 40 3.60 -2.42 -1.92
N CYS A 41 4.51 -3.18 -2.51
CA CYS A 41 5.27 -4.24 -1.85
C CYS A 41 6.70 -4.22 -2.36
N ASN A 42 7.69 -4.36 -1.48
CA ASN A 42 9.10 -4.40 -1.87
C ASN A 42 9.51 -3.18 -2.71
N GLU A 43 9.08 -1.98 -2.30
CA GLU A 43 9.44 -0.72 -2.94
C GLU A 43 9.01 -0.63 -4.41
N GLU A 44 7.89 -1.28 -4.77
CA GLU A 44 7.30 -1.22 -6.10
C GLU A 44 5.77 -1.32 -6.05
N VAL A 45 5.09 -0.79 -7.07
CA VAL A 45 3.63 -0.95 -7.23
C VAL A 45 3.32 -2.39 -7.64
N ALA A 46 2.75 -3.16 -6.71
CA ALA A 46 2.35 -4.53 -6.94
C ALA A 46 0.98 -4.63 -7.63
N ALA A 47 0.06 -3.72 -7.32
CA ALA A 47 -1.27 -3.67 -7.94
C ALA A 47 -1.91 -2.29 -7.83
N THR A 48 -2.89 -2.03 -8.71
CA THR A 48 -3.79 -0.88 -8.59
C THR A 48 -5.24 -1.33 -8.80
N ALA A 49 -6.19 -0.73 -8.10
CA ALA A 49 -7.61 -1.03 -8.23
C ALA A 49 -8.49 0.17 -7.87
N ALA A 50 -9.80 0.06 -8.15
CA ALA A 50 -10.78 1.07 -7.73
C ALA A 50 -11.14 0.97 -6.24
N GLY A 51 -10.81 -0.14 -5.57
CA GLY A 51 -11.03 -0.34 -4.14
C GLY A 51 -9.78 -0.85 -3.40
N GLY A 52 -9.59 -0.42 -2.16
CA GLY A 52 -8.42 -0.76 -1.35
C GLY A 52 -8.28 -2.26 -1.05
N GLU A 53 -9.40 -2.93 -0.76
CA GLU A 53 -9.41 -4.39 -0.55
C GLU A 53 -9.03 -5.16 -1.82
N GLU A 54 -9.52 -4.70 -2.97
CA GLU A 54 -9.18 -5.30 -4.25
C GLU A 54 -7.70 -5.11 -4.59
N ALA A 55 -7.16 -3.91 -4.41
CA ALA A 55 -5.73 -3.64 -4.60
C ALA A 55 -4.87 -4.53 -3.71
N SER A 56 -5.25 -4.71 -2.44
CA SER A 56 -4.55 -5.58 -1.50
C SER A 56 -4.60 -7.05 -1.92
N ARG A 57 -5.79 -7.54 -2.32
CA ARG A 57 -5.97 -8.90 -2.81
C ARG A 57 -5.13 -9.17 -4.06
N LEU A 58 -5.13 -8.25 -5.03
CA LEU A 58 -4.33 -8.36 -6.25
C LEU A 58 -2.83 -8.35 -5.95
N ALA A 59 -2.37 -7.47 -5.05
CA ALA A 59 -0.97 -7.44 -4.65
C ALA A 59 -0.53 -8.75 -4.00
N ARG A 60 -1.37 -9.36 -3.15
CA ARG A 60 -1.10 -10.69 -2.56
C ARG A 60 -1.10 -11.82 -3.59
N GLN A 61 -1.91 -11.72 -4.64
CA GLN A 61 -1.85 -12.69 -5.73
C GLN A 61 -0.53 -12.60 -6.52
N VAL A 62 -0.01 -11.38 -6.71
CA VAL A 62 1.22 -11.13 -7.46
C VAL A 62 2.48 -11.41 -6.63
N LYS A 63 2.50 -11.00 -5.36
CA LYS A 63 3.68 -11.05 -4.48
C LYS A 63 3.69 -12.22 -3.49
N GLY A 64 2.58 -12.96 -3.39
CA GLY A 64 2.40 -14.09 -2.47
C GLY A 64 1.41 -13.78 -1.35
N ALA A 65 0.69 -14.81 -0.89
CA ALA A 65 -0.41 -14.67 0.06
C ALA A 65 -0.01 -14.05 1.41
N ASP A 66 1.23 -14.27 1.84
CA ASP A 66 1.80 -13.74 3.09
C ASP A 66 2.31 -12.30 2.97
N SER A 67 2.26 -11.70 1.77
CA SER A 67 2.68 -10.32 1.58
C SER A 67 1.75 -9.34 2.31
N ARG A 68 2.37 -8.27 2.84
CA ARG A 68 1.70 -7.20 3.57
C ARG A 68 1.83 -5.90 2.79
N PRO A 69 1.03 -5.70 1.72
CA PRO A 69 1.09 -4.49 0.91
C PRO A 69 0.72 -3.26 1.72
N VAL A 70 1.45 -2.17 1.50
CA VAL A 70 1.04 -0.83 1.90
C VAL A 70 -0.02 -0.35 0.91
N ILE A 71 -1.20 -0.02 1.41
CA ILE A 71 -2.35 0.40 0.60
C ILE A 71 -2.54 1.90 0.77
N HIS A 72 -2.57 2.63 -0.34
CA HIS A 72 -2.81 4.07 -0.34
C HIS A 72 -3.80 4.43 -1.44
N PHE A 73 -4.73 5.33 -1.13
CA PHE A 73 -5.58 5.93 -2.14
C PHE A 73 -4.87 7.16 -2.71
N VAL A 74 -4.67 7.15 -4.02
CA VAL A 74 -4.05 8.27 -4.72
C VAL A 74 -5.16 9.21 -5.16
N GLU A 75 -5.27 10.36 -4.50
CA GLU A 75 -6.27 11.37 -4.84
C GLU A 75 -5.95 12.01 -6.20
N GLY A 76 -6.87 11.88 -7.16
CA GLY A 76 -6.84 12.59 -8.43
C GLY A 76 -7.34 14.02 -8.24
N GLY A 77 -6.50 14.90 -7.71
CA GLY A 77 -6.79 16.31 -7.55
C GLY A 77 -5.76 17.16 -8.29
N ALA A 78 -6.21 18.20 -8.98
CA ALA A 78 -5.30 19.20 -9.53
C ALA A 78 -4.51 19.83 -8.37
N TYR A 79 -3.25 19.43 -8.20
CA TYR A 79 -2.29 20.17 -7.39
C TYR A 79 -2.17 21.56 -8.02
N VAL A 80 -2.93 22.51 -7.47
CA VAL A 80 -2.82 23.93 -7.84
C VAL A 80 -1.51 24.40 -7.21
N TYR A 81 -0.47 24.45 -8.03
CA TYR A 81 0.85 24.95 -7.66
C TYR A 81 0.87 26.49 -7.70
#